data_AF-A0A0F9F3Q3-F1
#
_entry.id   AF-A0A0F9F3Q3-F1
#
_cell.length_a   1.000
_cell.length_b   1.000
_cell.length_c   1.000
_cell.angle_alpha   90.00
_cell.angle_beta   90.00
_cell.angle_gamma   90.00
#
_symmetry.space_group_name_H-M   'P 1'
#
loop_
_entity.id
_entity.type
_entity.pdbx_description
1 polymer ?
#
loop_
_entity_poly.entity_id
_entity_poly.type
_entity_poly.pdbx_seq_one_letter_code
_entity_poly.pdbx_strand_id
1 'polypeptide(L)'
;MDEEISINLPIIFHFHQPVDNLPWVYDDVYEKSYRPLIDKIFEYSKVKITLHFSGNLLEWLLENKPEFIDKLKIMASRGQIEIIGGGFYE
;
A
#
# COMPACT_ATOMS: atom_id res chain seq x y z
N MET A 1 -8.81 -26.59 29.68
CA MET A 1 -8.62 -26.00 28.34
C MET A 1 -7.84 -24.74 28.59
N ASP A 2 -6.53 -24.80 28.44
CA ASP A 2 -5.70 -23.62 28.58
C ASP A 2 -6.07 -22.66 27.44
N GLU A 3 -6.47 -21.44 27.77
CA GLU A 3 -6.77 -20.43 26.76
C GLU A 3 -5.48 -20.11 25.99
N GLU A 4 -5.52 -20.30 24.67
CA GLU A 4 -4.41 -19.99 23.80
C GLU A 4 -4.24 -18.46 23.77
N ILE A 5 -3.14 -17.97 24.36
CA ILE A 5 -2.83 -16.55 24.40
C ILE A 5 -2.49 -16.09 22.98
N SER A 6 -3.36 -15.27 22.39
CA SER A 6 -3.14 -14.65 21.08
C SER A 6 -2.74 -13.18 21.20
N ILE A 7 -1.78 -12.73 20.39
CA ILE A 7 -1.40 -11.31 20.25
C ILE A 7 -1.88 -10.81 18.89
N ASN A 8 -2.57 -9.67 18.87
CA ASN A 8 -2.91 -8.96 17.64
C ASN A 8 -1.74 -8.04 17.23
N LEU A 9 -1.31 -8.13 15.97
CA LEU A 9 -0.21 -7.34 15.41
C LEU A 9 -0.69 -6.52 14.21
N PRO A 10 -1.17 -5.28 14.40
CA PRO A 10 -1.48 -4.39 13.29
C PRO A 10 -0.17 -3.87 12.65
N ILE A 11 -0.07 -3.98 11.33
CA ILE A 11 1.06 -3.48 10.55
C ILE A 11 0.50 -2.50 9.52
N ILE A 12 1.05 -1.29 9.50
CA ILE A 12 0.65 -0.21 8.60
C ILE A 12 1.87 0.24 7.80
N PHE A 13 1.71 0.33 6.48
CA PHE A 13 2.69 0.95 5.60
C PHE A 13 2.17 2.30 5.11
N HIS A 14 3.01 3.32 5.25
CA HIS A 14 2.75 4.68 4.80
C HIS A 14 3.61 5.00 3.58
N PHE A 15 2.96 5.35 2.47
CA PHE A 15 3.60 5.70 1.21
C PHE A 15 3.36 7.17 0.90
N HIS A 16 4.44 7.93 0.78
CA HIS A 16 4.40 9.34 0.45
C HIS A 16 5.52 9.75 -0.50
N GLN A 17 5.19 10.73 -1.35
CA GLN A 17 6.14 11.49 -2.16
C GLN A 17 5.80 12.98 -2.05
N PRO A 18 6.78 13.88 -1.83
CA PRO A 18 6.53 15.31 -1.85
C PRO A 18 6.05 15.81 -3.22
N VAL A 19 5.19 16.83 -3.22
CA VAL A 19 4.59 17.41 -4.44
C VAL A 19 5.61 18.00 -5.43
N ASP A 20 6.79 18.38 -4.94
CA ASP A 20 7.88 19.00 -5.69
C ASP A 20 9.02 18.01 -6.00
N ASN A 21 8.81 16.73 -5.73
CA ASN A 21 9.82 15.72 -5.97
C ASN A 21 10.05 15.50 -7.47
N LEU A 22 11.25 15.04 -7.82
CA LEU A 22 11.64 14.83 -9.20
C LEU A 22 10.85 13.65 -9.80
N PRO A 23 10.30 13.75 -11.03
CA PRO A 23 9.46 12.70 -11.61
C PRO A 23 10.11 11.30 -11.62
N TRP A 24 11.41 11.22 -11.89
CA TRP A 24 12.14 9.95 -11.90
C TRP A 24 12.22 9.27 -10.53
N VAL A 25 12.09 10.03 -9.43
CA VAL A 25 12.10 9.48 -8.06
C VAL A 25 10.82 8.67 -7.80
N TYR A 26 9.68 9.09 -8.33
CA TYR A 26 8.43 8.34 -8.22
C TYR A 26 8.57 6.95 -8.84
N ASP A 27 9.08 6.86 -10.06
CA ASP A 27 9.34 5.58 -10.73
C ASP A 27 10.40 4.74 -10.00
N ASP A 28 11.51 5.35 -9.58
CA ASP A 28 12.58 4.63 -8.90
C ASP A 28 12.11 4.00 -7.59
N VAL A 29 11.37 4.75 -6.78
CA VAL A 29 10.84 4.26 -5.50
C VAL A 29 9.70 3.27 -5.72
N TYR A 30 8.86 3.47 -6.74
CA TYR A 30 7.84 2.47 -7.11
C TYR A 30 8.47 1.11 -7.43
N GLU A 31 9.50 1.09 -8.29
CA GLU A 31 10.15 -0.15 -8.71
C GLU A 31 10.94 -0.83 -7.59
N LYS A 32 11.58 -0.03 -6.71
CA LYS A 32 12.43 -0.57 -5.65
C LYS A 32 11.70 -0.86 -4.35
N SER A 33 10.54 -0.24 -4.09
CA SER A 33 9.85 -0.31 -2.81
C SER A 33 8.38 -0.70 -2.94
N TYR A 34 7.56 0.12 -3.61
CA TYR A 34 6.11 -0.03 -3.55
C TYR A 34 5.65 -1.32 -4.22
N ARG A 35 6.13 -1.55 -5.45
CA ARG A 35 5.80 -2.75 -6.23
C ARG A 35 6.27 -4.03 -5.57
N PRO A 36 7.57 -4.23 -5.23
CA PRO A 36 8.02 -5.50 -4.67
C PRO A 36 7.36 -5.83 -3.32
N LEU A 37 7.09 -4.82 -2.48
CA LEU A 37 6.41 -5.03 -1.20
C LEU A 37 4.96 -5.51 -1.43
N ILE A 38 4.19 -4.79 -2.23
CA ILE A 38 2.78 -5.13 -2.49
C ILE A 38 2.66 -6.43 -3.29
N ASP A 39 3.52 -6.67 -4.28
CA ASP A 39 3.57 -7.93 -5.03
C ASP A 39 3.78 -9.10 -4.08
N LYS A 40 4.73 -8.96 -3.14
CA LYS A 40 5.01 -10.05 -2.22
C LYS A 40 3.86 -10.30 -1.26
N ILE A 41 3.24 -9.26 -0.71
CA ILE A 41 2.07 -9.40 0.16
C ILE A 41 0.88 -9.99 -0.61
N PHE A 42 0.70 -9.61 -1.88
CA PHE A 42 -0.36 -10.13 -2.73
C PHE A 42 -0.31 -11.66 -2.90
N GLU A 43 0.87 -12.27 -2.87
CA GLU A 43 1.02 -13.73 -2.92
C GLU A 43 0.46 -14.44 -1.67
N TYR A 44 0.44 -13.78 -0.50
CA TYR A 44 0.02 -14.38 0.77
C TYR A 44 -1.31 -13.79 1.25
N SER A 45 -2.41 -14.20 0.60
CA SER A 45 -3.79 -13.74 0.87
C SER A 45 -4.26 -13.72 2.32
N LYS A 46 -3.61 -14.46 3.22
CA LYS A 46 -3.91 -14.50 4.66
C LYS A 46 -3.23 -13.38 5.46
N VAL A 47 -2.16 -12.77 4.95
CA VAL A 47 -1.44 -11.67 5.60
C VAL A 47 -2.29 -10.40 5.46
N LYS A 48 -2.71 -9.83 6.58
CA LYS A 48 -3.50 -8.60 6.61
C LYS A 48 -2.64 -7.41 7.00
N ILE A 49 -2.77 -6.32 6.26
CA ILE A 49 -2.04 -5.07 6.52
C ILE A 49 -2.94 -3.86 6.28
N THR A 50 -2.53 -2.71 6.78
CA THR A 50 -3.14 -1.42 6.44
C THR A 50 -2.21 -0.62 5.54
N LEU A 51 -2.78 0.11 4.59
CA LEU A 51 -2.05 0.94 3.65
C LEU A 51 -2.53 2.38 3.75
N HIS A 52 -1.58 3.31 3.69
CA HIS A 52 -1.84 4.72 3.51
C HIS A 52 -1.06 5.21 2.29
N PHE A 53 -1.71 6.01 1.44
CA PHE A 53 -1.07 6.74 0.34
C PHE A 53 -1.46 8.21 0.42
N SER A 54 -0.50 9.12 0.25
CA SER A 54 -0.83 10.52 -0.03
C SER A 54 -1.64 10.65 -1.31
N GLY A 55 -2.49 11.67 -1.38
CA GLY A 55 -3.31 11.95 -2.55
C GLY A 55 -2.50 12.17 -3.83
N ASN A 56 -1.47 13.01 -3.79
CA ASN A 56 -0.63 13.27 -4.96
C ASN A 56 0.13 12.02 -5.44
N LEU A 57 0.57 11.16 -4.53
CA LEU A 57 1.17 9.87 -4.91
C LEU A 57 0.11 8.95 -5.54
N LEU A 58 -1.11 8.92 -4.99
CA LEU A 58 -2.18 8.09 -5.50
C LEU A 58 -2.64 8.53 -6.90
N GLU A 59 -2.70 9.83 -7.17
CA GLU A 59 -2.93 10.38 -8.52
C GLU A 59 -1.85 9.89 -9.49
N TRP A 60 -0.57 10.01 -9.10
CA TRP A 60 0.52 9.52 -9.93
C TRP A 60 0.42 8.01 -10.20
N LEU A 61 0.06 7.20 -9.19
CA LEU A 61 -0.12 5.76 -9.35
C LEU A 61 -1.30 5.41 -10.26
N LEU A 62 -2.42 6.16 -10.18
CA LEU A 62 -3.58 5.98 -11.06
C LEU A 62 -3.24 6.23 -12.52
N GLU A 63 -2.47 7.28 -12.79
CA GLU A 63 -2.07 7.65 -14.16
C GLU A 63 -0.98 6.73 -14.73
N ASN A 64 0.03 6.40 -13.92
CA ASN A 64 1.26 5.77 -14.42
C ASN A 64 1.32 4.26 -14.16
N LYS A 65 0.65 3.76 -13.12
CA LYS A 65 0.70 2.36 -12.67
C LYS A 65 -0.71 1.77 -12.45
N PRO A 66 -1.64 1.85 -13.42
CA PRO A 66 -3.03 1.42 -13.23
C PRO A 66 -3.17 -0.05 -12.80
N GLU A 67 -2.29 -0.95 -13.28
CA GLU A 67 -2.28 -2.36 -12.87
C GLU A 67 -1.95 -2.56 -11.38
N PHE A 68 -1.14 -1.67 -10.80
CA PHE A 68 -0.88 -1.66 -9.36
C PHE A 68 -2.15 -1.30 -8.58
N ILE A 69 -2.91 -0.31 -9.07
CA ILE A 69 -4.19 0.06 -8.46
C ILE A 69 -5.21 -1.07 -8.57
N ASP A 70 -5.29 -1.76 -9.71
CA ASP A 70 -6.18 -2.91 -9.87
C ASP A 70 -5.81 -4.07 -8.92
N LYS A 71 -4.51 -4.28 -8.69
CA LYS A 71 -4.02 -5.19 -7.65
C LYS A 71 -4.54 -4.79 -6.28
N LEU A 72 -4.40 -3.52 -5.88
CA LEU A 72 -4.92 -3.02 -4.60
C LEU A 72 -6.43 -3.23 -4.48
N LYS A 73 -7.21 -3.00 -5.54
CA LYS A 73 -8.67 -3.28 -5.53
C LYS A 73 -8.98 -4.75 -5.23
N ILE A 74 -8.23 -5.68 -5.84
CA ILE A 74 -8.37 -7.13 -5.56
C ILE A 74 -8.01 -7.43 -4.10
N MET A 75 -6.94 -6.83 -3.59
CA MET A 75 -6.53 -7.01 -2.18
C MET A 75 -7.60 -6.51 -1.21
N ALA A 76 -8.20 -5.35 -1.51
CA ALA A 76 -9.26 -4.75 -0.69
C ALA A 76 -10.54 -5.59 -0.74
N SER A 77 -10.96 -6.02 -1.94
CA SER A 77 -12.19 -6.80 -2.11
C SER A 77 -12.15 -8.16 -1.39
N ARG A 78 -10.96 -8.76 -1.23
CA ARG A 78 -10.76 -9.99 -0.46
C ARG A 78 -10.45 -9.77 1.03
N GLY A 79 -10.54 -8.54 1.53
CA GLY A 79 -10.32 -8.21 2.94
C GLY A 79 -8.87 -8.41 3.42
N GLN A 80 -7.91 -8.37 2.50
CA GLN A 80 -6.49 -8.51 2.82
C GLN A 80 -5.85 -7.17 3.21
N ILE A 81 -6.35 -6.06 2.67
CA ILE A 81 -5.88 -4.73 3.01
C ILE A 81 -7.03 -3.84 3.50
N GLU A 82 -6.69 -2.93 4.39
CA GLU A 82 -7.48 -1.75 4.72
C GLU A 82 -6.75 -0.51 4.21
N ILE A 83 -7.47 0.44 3.60
CA ILE A 83 -6.90 1.73 3.16
C ILE A 83 -7.36 2.81 4.12
N ILE A 84 -6.41 3.55 4.69
CA ILE A 84 -6.69 4.71 5.54
C ILE A 84 -6.41 6.01 4.78
N GLY A 85 -7.27 7.01 4.99
CA GLY A 85 -7.09 8.35 4.45
C GLY A 85 -6.03 9.17 5.19
N GLY A 86 -5.93 10.46 4.84
CA GLY A 86 -5.00 11.42 5.42
C GLY A 86 -5.08 12.79 4.73
N GLY A 87 -4.07 13.63 4.93
CA GLY A 87 -3.92 14.87 4.18
C GLY A 87 -3.63 14.58 2.70
N PHE A 88 -4.26 15.31 1.77
CA PHE A 88 -4.09 15.01 0.35
C PHE A 88 -2.64 15.18 -0.13
N TYR A 89 -1.90 16.12 0.46
CA TYR A 89 -0.50 16.42 0.14
C TYR A 89 0.48 15.99 1.24
N GLU A 90 0.02 15.13 2.17
CA GLU A 90 0.54 14.98 3.55
C GLU A 90 0.63 16.29 4.32
#